data_AF-A0A962D6Y1-F1
#
_entry.id   AF-A0A962D6Y1-F1
#
_cell.length_a   1.000
_cell.length_b   1.000
_cell.length_c   1.000
_cell.angle_alpha   90.00
_cell.angle_beta   90.00
_cell.angle_gamma   90.00
#
_symmetry.space_group_name_H-M   'P 1'
#
loop_
_entity.id
_entity.type
_entity.pdbx_description
1 polymer ?
#
loop_
_entity_poly.entity_id
_entity_poly.type
_entity_poly.pdbx_seq_one_letter_code
_entity_poly.pdbx_strand_id
1 'polypeptide(L)'
;MNVVESGRMIHSRFQKVKTLRRLILGFFLLLPITPQSALANQKDRAHTDRLEQSIGKIVRIANRDRSYQENSAHAYFGDGRTWAAFFDEYEKNIKNLPVDNRVEYLWFGMWFLKFGANPGEEFTETVAKDCPEEFTLKLKKFITKHREVEGDPKVIHFAEKILGPIQDIAKPR
;
A
#
# COMPACT_ATOMS: atom_id res chain seq x y z
N MET A 1 66.03 -29.63 -23.12
CA MET A 1 66.24 -29.38 -21.68
C MET A 1 66.13 -27.88 -21.42
N ASN A 2 65.33 -27.54 -20.42
CA ASN A 2 65.32 -26.32 -19.61
C ASN A 2 64.79 -25.01 -20.22
N VAL A 3 63.49 -24.85 -19.94
CA VAL A 3 62.70 -23.63 -19.78
C VAL A 3 63.33 -22.74 -18.71
N VAL A 4 64.07 -21.69 -19.09
CA VAL A 4 64.50 -20.61 -18.18
C VAL A 4 64.56 -19.30 -18.96
N GLU A 5 63.42 -18.71 -19.36
CA GLU A 5 63.44 -17.34 -19.92
C GLU A 5 62.08 -16.63 -19.95
N SER A 6 61.30 -16.67 -18.86
CA SER A 6 60.07 -15.86 -18.77
C SER A 6 59.84 -15.23 -17.39
N GLY A 7 60.91 -15.03 -16.62
CA GLY A 7 60.86 -14.42 -15.29
C GLY A 7 61.29 -12.95 -15.21
N ARG A 8 61.62 -12.31 -16.34
CA ARG A 8 62.11 -10.91 -16.39
C ARG A 8 61.17 -9.99 -17.16
N MET A 9 59.93 -9.82 -16.71
CA MET A 9 59.14 -8.64 -17.11
C MET A 9 57.93 -8.32 -16.23
N ILE A 10 57.92 -8.74 -14.96
CA ILE A 10 56.84 -8.40 -14.01
C ILE A 10 57.45 -7.69 -12.80
N HIS A 11 58.26 -6.66 -13.04
CA HIS A 11 58.91 -5.90 -11.96
C HIS A 11 58.90 -4.37 -12.14
N SER A 12 58.04 -3.82 -13.01
CA SER A 12 58.05 -2.35 -13.25
C SER A 12 56.68 -1.71 -13.53
N ARG A 13 55.56 -2.42 -13.32
CA ARG A 13 54.21 -1.83 -13.50
C ARG A 13 53.26 -1.96 -12.31
N PHE A 14 53.75 -2.43 -11.16
CA PHE A 14 52.93 -2.61 -9.95
C PHE A 14 53.29 -1.66 -8.79
N GLN A 15 53.90 -0.50 -9.08
CA GLN A 15 54.24 0.52 -8.06
C GLN A 15 53.61 1.90 -8.28
N LYS A 16 52.62 2.05 -9.18
CA LYS A 16 51.91 3.32 -9.40
C LYS A 16 50.39 3.26 -9.23
N VAL A 17 49.88 2.37 -8.36
CA VAL A 17 48.44 2.36 -8.00
C VAL A 17 48.21 2.32 -6.48
N LYS A 18 49.19 2.78 -5.67
CA LYS A 18 49.06 2.78 -4.20
C LYS A 18 49.05 4.17 -3.55
N THR A 19 49.07 5.25 -4.33
CA THR A 19 49.14 6.63 -3.81
C THR A 19 48.03 7.56 -4.29
N LEU A 20 46.92 7.00 -4.79
CA LEU A 20 45.71 7.78 -5.11
C LEU A 20 44.44 7.19 -4.48
N ARG A 21 44.58 6.58 -3.29
CA ARG A 21 43.46 6.01 -2.50
C ARG A 21 43.31 6.62 -1.10
N ARG A 22 44.06 7.68 -0.79
CA ARG A 22 44.09 8.31 0.54
C ARG A 22 43.60 9.76 0.59
N LEU A 23 42.90 10.25 -0.43
CA LEU A 23 42.36 11.62 -0.47
C LEU A 23 40.87 11.72 -0.82
N ILE A 24 40.14 10.59 -0.89
CA ILE A 24 38.67 10.56 -1.06
C ILE A 24 38.04 9.66 0.02
N LEU A 25 38.62 9.66 1.23
CA LEU A 25 38.13 8.86 2.35
C LEU A 25 38.04 9.66 3.65
N GLY A 26 37.97 10.99 3.54
CA GLY A 26 37.90 11.89 4.69
C GLY A 26 36.95 13.09 4.52
N PHE A 27 36.05 13.10 3.54
CA PHE A 27 35.19 14.27 3.30
C PHE A 27 33.73 13.98 2.89
N PHE A 28 33.31 12.71 2.91
CA PHE A 28 31.92 12.28 2.74
C PHE A 28 31.74 11.12 3.72
N LEU A 29 31.10 11.26 4.87
CA LEU A 29 29.65 11.07 5.02
C LEU A 29 29.25 11.28 6.51
N LEU A 30 29.62 12.42 7.10
CA LEU A 30 28.74 13.02 8.11
C LEU A 30 27.79 13.94 7.34
N LEU A 31 26.97 13.35 6.48
CA LEU A 31 25.74 14.03 6.09
C LEU A 31 25.01 14.25 7.40
N PRO A 32 24.75 15.51 7.82
CA PRO A 32 23.85 15.72 8.93
C PRO A 32 22.57 14.99 8.55
N ILE A 33 22.12 14.06 9.39
CA ILE A 33 20.74 13.60 9.33
C ILE A 33 19.94 14.88 9.57
N THR A 34 19.54 15.52 8.49
CA THR A 34 18.85 16.80 8.56
C THR A 34 17.58 16.55 9.38
N PRO A 35 17.22 17.43 10.33
CA PRO A 35 16.04 17.23 11.16
C PRO A 35 14.76 17.01 10.34
N GLN A 36 14.73 17.46 9.08
CA GLN A 36 13.66 17.16 8.12
C GLN A 36 13.45 15.66 7.85
N SER A 37 14.52 14.86 7.77
CA SER A 37 14.43 13.41 7.51
C SER A 37 13.85 12.66 8.71
N ALA A 38 14.17 13.11 9.93
CA ALA A 38 13.59 12.55 11.16
C ALA A 38 12.12 12.94 11.32
N LEU A 39 11.77 14.19 11.02
CA LEU A 39 10.38 14.69 11.05
C LEU A 39 9.49 14.03 10.00
N ALA A 40 10.00 13.78 8.79
CA ALA A 40 9.29 13.04 7.74
C ALA A 40 8.96 11.61 8.19
N ASN A 41 9.97 10.87 8.68
CA ASN A 41 9.78 9.52 9.22
C ASN A 41 8.79 9.45 10.40
N GLN A 42 8.76 10.48 11.24
CA GLN A 42 7.81 10.55 12.36
C GLN A 42 6.38 10.81 11.88
N LYS A 43 6.20 11.68 10.89
CA LYS A 43 4.90 11.98 10.29
C LYS A 43 4.33 10.74 9.58
N ASP A 44 5.17 10.01 8.85
CA ASP A 44 4.77 8.79 8.15
C ASP A 44 4.34 7.70 9.15
N ARG A 45 5.08 7.51 10.24
CA ARG A 45 4.64 6.60 11.33
C ARG A 45 3.29 7.01 11.93
N ALA A 46 3.09 8.29 12.21
CA ALA A 46 1.83 8.76 12.79
C ALA A 46 0.63 8.53 11.85
N HIS A 47 0.83 8.61 10.52
CA HIS A 47 -0.21 8.26 9.55
C HIS A 47 -0.50 6.75 9.54
N THR A 48 0.54 5.92 9.52
CA THR A 48 0.39 4.46 9.58
C THR A 48 -0.32 4.02 10.86
N ASP A 49 0.10 4.55 12.01
CA ASP A 49 -0.53 4.24 13.31
C ASP A 49 -2.02 4.60 13.30
N ARG A 50 -2.39 5.74 12.71
CA ARG A 50 -3.79 6.15 12.60
C ARG A 50 -4.58 5.24 11.68
N LEU A 51 -4.00 4.83 10.55
CA LEU A 51 -4.60 3.88 9.62
C LEU A 51 -4.87 2.53 10.30
N GLU A 52 -3.85 1.96 10.95
CA GLU A 52 -3.93 0.68 11.65
C GLU A 52 -4.95 0.72 12.78
N GLN A 53 -4.96 1.80 13.58
CA GLN A 53 -5.95 1.99 14.64
C GLN A 53 -7.38 2.05 14.08
N SER A 54 -7.57 2.76 12.97
CA SER A 54 -8.88 2.88 12.32
C SER A 54 -9.37 1.53 11.80
N ILE A 55 -8.52 0.78 11.11
CA ILE A 55 -8.84 -0.59 10.65
C ILE A 55 -9.14 -1.50 11.85
N GLY A 56 -8.30 -1.45 12.89
CA GLY A 56 -8.48 -2.24 14.10
C GLY A 56 -9.82 -1.97 14.80
N LYS A 57 -10.31 -0.73 14.83
CA LYS A 57 -11.64 -0.40 15.33
C LYS A 57 -12.74 -1.07 14.51
N ILE A 58 -12.67 -1.01 13.17
CA ILE A 58 -13.68 -1.64 12.30
C ILE A 58 -13.70 -3.16 12.50
N VAL A 59 -12.53 -3.80 12.55
CA VAL A 59 -12.42 -5.24 12.84
C VAL A 59 -13.06 -5.59 14.18
N ARG A 60 -12.84 -4.77 15.22
CA ARG A 60 -13.46 -4.98 16.54
C ARG A 60 -14.98 -4.82 16.52
N ILE A 61 -15.52 -3.86 15.78
CA ILE A 61 -16.96 -3.67 15.63
C ILE A 61 -17.57 -4.88 14.91
N ALA A 62 -17.00 -5.23 13.75
CA ALA A 62 -17.43 -6.39 12.97
C ALA A 62 -17.40 -7.69 13.79
N ASN A 63 -16.36 -7.90 14.61
CA ASN A 63 -16.23 -9.07 15.47
C ASN A 63 -17.16 -9.03 16.69
N ARG A 64 -17.45 -7.86 17.26
CA ARG A 64 -18.40 -7.75 18.39
C ARG A 64 -19.81 -8.13 17.95
N ASP A 65 -20.22 -7.66 16.78
CA ASP A 65 -21.54 -7.93 16.21
C ASP A 65 -21.67 -9.36 15.66
N ARG A 66 -20.57 -10.14 15.60
CA ARG A 66 -20.52 -11.49 15.01
C ARG A 66 -19.72 -12.49 15.84
N SER A 67 -19.54 -12.22 17.14
CA SER A 67 -18.78 -13.12 17.99
C SER A 67 -19.39 -14.52 17.91
N TYR A 68 -18.55 -15.56 17.88
CA TYR A 68 -18.93 -17.00 17.81
C TYR A 68 -19.97 -17.46 18.85
N GLN A 69 -20.45 -16.57 19.72
CA GLN A 69 -21.55 -16.78 20.65
C GLN A 69 -22.93 -16.70 19.97
N GLU A 70 -23.06 -16.03 18.82
CA GLU A 70 -24.26 -16.12 18.01
C GLU A 70 -24.15 -17.31 17.06
N ASN A 71 -24.95 -18.36 17.31
CA ASN A 71 -25.10 -19.57 16.49
C ASN A 71 -25.69 -19.30 15.08
N SER A 72 -25.34 -18.20 14.43
CA SER A 72 -25.75 -17.94 13.05
C SER A 72 -24.65 -18.43 12.11
N ALA A 73 -24.94 -19.54 11.42
CA ALA A 73 -24.10 -20.10 10.34
C ALA A 73 -23.90 -19.15 9.14
N HIS A 74 -24.34 -17.90 9.24
CA HIS A 74 -24.35 -16.88 8.20
C HIS A 74 -23.79 -15.52 8.68
N ALA A 75 -23.01 -15.49 9.77
CA ALA A 75 -22.37 -14.28 10.25
C ALA A 75 -21.14 -13.86 9.39
N TYR A 76 -21.34 -13.53 8.12
CA TYR A 76 -20.33 -12.93 7.21
C TYR A 76 -19.87 -11.50 7.56
N PHE A 77 -18.63 -11.27 7.99
CA PHE A 77 -18.00 -9.94 8.25
C PHE A 77 -18.57 -8.75 7.42
N GLY A 78 -19.02 -7.68 8.09
CA GLY A 78 -19.56 -6.47 7.43
C GLY A 78 -21.10 -6.43 7.32
N ASP A 79 -21.79 -6.17 8.43
CA ASP A 79 -23.22 -5.78 8.39
C ASP A 79 -23.38 -4.28 8.10
N GLY A 80 -24.62 -3.78 8.02
CA GLY A 80 -24.89 -2.35 7.80
C GLY A 80 -24.29 -1.43 8.86
N ARG A 81 -24.18 -1.89 10.11
CA ARG A 81 -23.55 -1.11 11.21
C ARG A 81 -22.05 -0.99 11.01
N THR A 82 -21.41 -2.08 10.59
CA THR A 82 -19.98 -2.09 10.28
C THR A 82 -19.68 -1.09 9.14
N TRP A 83 -20.54 -1.02 8.12
CA TRP A 83 -20.40 -0.03 7.03
C TRP A 83 -20.60 1.40 7.50
N ALA A 84 -21.62 1.67 8.32
CA ALA A 84 -21.80 3.00 8.89
C ALA A 84 -20.57 3.44 9.71
N ALA A 85 -20.04 2.54 10.55
CA ALA A 85 -18.83 2.79 11.31
C ALA A 85 -17.58 2.99 10.41
N PHE A 86 -17.50 2.25 9.30
CA PHE A 86 -16.41 2.39 8.33
C PHE A 86 -16.38 3.78 7.70
N PHE A 87 -17.53 4.29 7.22
CA PHE A 87 -17.60 5.64 6.64
C PHE A 87 -17.40 6.74 7.69
N ASP A 88 -17.96 6.56 8.89
CA ASP A 88 -17.75 7.46 10.01
C ASP A 88 -16.26 7.60 10.38
N GLU A 89 -15.55 6.47 10.44
CA GLU A 89 -14.12 6.45 10.74
C GLU A 89 -13.30 7.02 9.57
N TYR A 90 -13.72 6.77 8.33
CA TYR A 90 -13.09 7.33 7.16
C TYR A 90 -13.12 8.87 7.18
N GLU A 91 -14.29 9.48 7.36
CA GLU A 91 -14.46 10.93 7.40
C GLU A 91 -13.71 11.57 8.58
N LYS A 92 -13.75 10.95 9.76
CA LYS A 92 -13.14 11.52 10.98
C LYS A 92 -11.63 11.37 11.02
N ASN A 93 -11.10 10.23 10.58
CA ASN A 93 -9.72 9.82 10.87
C ASN A 93 -8.86 9.55 9.63
N ILE A 94 -9.45 9.29 8.46
CA ILE A 94 -8.70 8.84 7.27
C ILE A 94 -8.65 9.90 6.16
N LYS A 95 -9.73 10.65 5.92
CA LYS A 95 -9.87 11.57 4.77
C LYS A 95 -8.79 12.64 4.65
N ASN A 96 -8.12 12.99 5.75
CA ASN A 96 -7.04 13.98 5.78
C ASN A 96 -5.63 13.36 5.78
N LEU A 97 -5.53 12.03 5.65
CA LEU A 97 -4.26 11.32 5.49
C LEU A 97 -3.77 11.40 4.03
N PRO A 98 -2.48 11.09 3.78
CA PRO A 98 -1.97 10.94 2.41
C PRO A 98 -2.82 9.97 1.58
N VAL A 99 -2.88 10.21 0.26
CA VAL A 99 -3.69 9.43 -0.68
C VAL A 99 -3.46 7.92 -0.51
N ASP A 100 -2.20 7.48 -0.37
CA ASP A 100 -1.87 6.06 -0.25
C ASP A 100 -2.56 5.40 0.95
N ASN A 101 -2.60 6.07 2.11
CA ASN A 101 -3.29 5.55 3.29
C ASN A 101 -4.82 5.53 3.11
N ARG A 102 -5.38 6.54 2.43
CA ARG A 102 -6.82 6.59 2.10
C ARG A 102 -7.19 5.43 1.18
N VAL A 103 -6.39 5.18 0.16
CA VAL A 103 -6.54 4.06 -0.77
C VAL A 103 -6.41 2.73 -0.03
N GLU A 104 -5.47 2.57 0.89
CA GLU A 104 -5.33 1.35 1.70
C GLU A 104 -6.55 1.09 2.58
N TYR A 105 -7.11 2.13 3.21
CA TYR A 105 -8.33 1.99 4.01
C TYR A 105 -9.54 1.58 3.17
N LEU A 106 -9.74 2.22 2.02
CA LEU A 106 -10.81 1.88 1.08
C LEU A 106 -10.60 0.49 0.47
N TRP A 107 -9.34 0.08 0.25
CA TRP A 107 -8.99 -1.25 -0.21
C TRP A 107 -9.34 -2.32 0.84
N PHE A 108 -9.09 -2.03 2.11
CA PHE A 108 -9.54 -2.87 3.22
C PHE A 108 -11.07 -3.01 3.21
N GLY A 109 -11.80 -1.89 3.10
CA GLY A 109 -13.26 -1.92 3.00
C GLY A 109 -13.76 -2.78 1.85
N MET A 110 -13.16 -2.64 0.67
CA MET A 110 -13.56 -3.37 -0.54
C MET A 110 -13.47 -4.89 -0.41
N TRP A 111 -12.42 -5.40 0.24
CA TRP A 111 -12.15 -6.85 0.28
C TRP A 111 -12.63 -7.54 1.54
N PHE A 112 -12.60 -6.83 2.66
CA PHE A 112 -12.87 -7.45 3.94
C PHE A 112 -14.30 -7.20 4.42
N LEU A 113 -14.95 -6.11 4.01
CA LEU A 113 -16.36 -5.87 4.36
C LEU A 113 -17.30 -6.45 3.30
N LYS A 114 -18.33 -7.17 3.74
CA LYS A 114 -19.36 -7.69 2.84
C LYS A 114 -20.18 -6.56 2.24
N PHE A 115 -20.12 -6.41 0.91
CA PHE A 115 -21.04 -5.54 0.18
C PHE A 115 -22.45 -6.14 0.20
N GLY A 116 -23.37 -5.46 0.89
CA GLY A 116 -24.80 -5.62 0.64
C GLY A 116 -25.23 -4.93 -0.66
N ALA A 117 -26.54 -4.86 -0.93
CA ALA A 117 -27.06 -4.18 -2.12
C ALA A 117 -26.83 -2.65 -2.11
N ASN A 118 -26.92 -1.98 -0.94
CA ASN A 118 -26.77 -0.52 -0.79
C ASN A 118 -25.34 0.01 -0.53
N PRO A 119 -24.44 -0.63 0.25
CA PRO A 119 -23.13 -0.05 0.56
C PRO A 119 -22.15 0.02 -0.62
N GLY A 120 -22.52 -0.56 -1.78
CA GLY A 120 -21.74 -0.41 -3.01
C GLY A 120 -21.77 1.01 -3.58
N GLU A 121 -22.92 1.68 -3.54
CA GLU A 121 -23.07 3.02 -4.11
C GLU A 121 -22.27 4.04 -3.30
N GLU A 122 -22.49 4.11 -1.98
CA GLU A 122 -21.78 5.01 -1.07
C GLU A 122 -20.26 4.79 -1.12
N PHE A 123 -19.81 3.54 -1.23
CA PHE A 123 -18.40 3.22 -1.41
C PHE A 123 -17.85 3.79 -2.72
N THR A 124 -18.51 3.50 -3.85
CA THR A 124 -18.04 3.98 -5.16
C THR A 124 -18.07 5.50 -5.28
N GLU A 125 -19.06 6.16 -4.67
CA GLU A 125 -19.11 7.62 -4.58
C GLU A 125 -17.95 8.20 -3.77
N THR A 126 -17.65 7.59 -2.61
CA THR A 126 -16.55 8.02 -1.75
C THR A 126 -15.22 7.94 -2.49
N VAL A 127 -14.95 6.79 -3.14
CA VAL A 127 -13.74 6.61 -3.95
C VAL A 127 -13.69 7.62 -5.10
N ALA A 128 -14.80 7.78 -5.83
CA ALA A 128 -14.84 8.66 -6.99
C ALA A 128 -14.62 10.14 -6.65
N LYS A 129 -15.05 10.59 -5.47
CA LYS A 129 -14.89 11.98 -5.01
C LYS A 129 -13.53 12.26 -4.39
N ASP A 130 -12.90 11.28 -3.75
CA ASP A 130 -11.71 11.52 -2.90
C ASP A 130 -10.38 11.08 -3.52
N CYS A 131 -10.32 9.89 -4.13
CA CYS A 131 -9.08 9.33 -4.69
C CYS A 131 -9.32 8.45 -5.94
N PRO A 132 -10.05 8.96 -6.96
CA PRO A 132 -10.47 8.16 -8.11
C PRO A 132 -9.29 7.60 -8.91
N GLU A 133 -8.22 8.38 -9.08
CA GLU A 133 -7.09 8.02 -9.93
C GLU A 133 -6.26 6.88 -9.34
N GLU A 134 -5.78 7.04 -8.10
CA GLU A 134 -4.92 6.08 -7.43
C GLU A 134 -5.65 4.79 -7.12
N PHE A 135 -6.91 4.86 -6.68
CA PHE A 135 -7.71 3.68 -6.42
C PHE A 135 -7.99 2.90 -7.71
N THR A 136 -8.40 3.58 -8.78
CA THR A 136 -8.64 2.95 -10.09
C THR A 136 -7.37 2.32 -10.65
N LEU A 137 -6.23 2.98 -10.53
CA LEU A 137 -4.94 2.43 -10.96
C LEU A 137 -4.62 1.13 -10.21
N LYS A 138 -4.78 1.12 -8.88
CA LYS A 138 -4.57 -0.08 -8.04
C LYS A 138 -5.52 -1.21 -8.43
N LEU A 139 -6.81 -0.90 -8.63
CA LEU A 139 -7.82 -1.88 -9.00
C LEU A 139 -7.60 -2.48 -10.40
N LYS A 140 -7.22 -1.66 -11.38
CA LYS A 140 -6.85 -2.13 -12.73
C LYS A 140 -5.63 -3.05 -12.70
N LYS A 141 -4.57 -2.68 -11.96
CA LYS A 141 -3.39 -3.53 -11.78
C LYS A 141 -3.76 -4.88 -11.15
N PHE A 142 -4.63 -4.87 -10.14
CA PHE A 142 -5.15 -6.08 -9.51
C PHE A 142 -5.90 -6.98 -10.51
N ILE A 143 -6.85 -6.42 -11.29
CA ILE A 143 -7.61 -7.17 -12.29
C ILE A 143 -6.68 -7.79 -13.34
N THR A 144 -5.76 -7.00 -13.89
CA THR A 144 -4.76 -7.51 -14.86
C THR A 144 -3.96 -8.66 -14.26
N LYS A 145 -3.44 -8.46 -13.04
CA LYS A 145 -2.60 -9.48 -12.41
C LYS A 145 -3.37 -10.76 -12.11
N HIS A 146 -4.62 -10.66 -11.66
CA HIS A 146 -5.45 -11.83 -11.40
C HIS A 146 -5.83 -12.59 -12.67
N ARG A 147 -6.02 -11.91 -13.80
CA ARG A 147 -6.24 -12.58 -15.09
C ARG A 147 -4.99 -13.34 -15.57
N GLU A 148 -3.79 -12.79 -15.37
CA GLU A 148 -2.52 -13.44 -15.73
C GLU A 148 -2.28 -14.76 -14.99
N VAL A 149 -2.76 -14.86 -13.74
CA VAL A 149 -2.52 -16.03 -12.87
C VAL A 149 -3.73 -16.96 -12.76
N GLU A 150 -4.74 -16.81 -13.64
CA GLU A 150 -5.98 -17.59 -13.60
C GLU A 150 -6.70 -17.53 -12.23
N GLY A 151 -6.76 -16.33 -11.64
CA GLY A 151 -7.45 -16.10 -10.37
C GLY A 151 -8.96 -16.34 -10.42
N ASP A 152 -9.60 -16.40 -9.24
CA ASP A 152 -11.04 -16.66 -9.11
C ASP A 152 -11.88 -15.68 -9.97
N PRO A 153 -12.66 -16.19 -10.96
CA PRO A 153 -13.52 -15.35 -11.80
C PRO A 153 -14.53 -14.50 -11.01
N LYS A 154 -14.98 -14.96 -9.84
CA LYS A 154 -15.91 -14.20 -8.99
C LYS A 154 -15.24 -12.96 -8.39
N VAL A 155 -13.96 -13.08 -8.04
CA VAL A 155 -13.16 -11.97 -7.50
C VAL A 155 -12.90 -10.93 -8.59
N ILE A 156 -12.57 -11.38 -9.80
CA ILE A 156 -12.39 -10.49 -10.97
C ILE A 156 -13.70 -9.77 -11.29
N HIS A 157 -14.81 -10.50 -11.39
CA HIS A 157 -16.12 -9.92 -11.67
C HIS A 157 -16.55 -8.89 -10.62
N PHE A 158 -16.30 -9.18 -9.33
CA PHE A 158 -16.58 -8.23 -8.26
C PHE A 158 -15.73 -6.95 -8.39
N ALA A 159 -14.43 -7.07 -8.66
CA ALA A 159 -13.55 -5.92 -8.89
C ALA A 159 -14.02 -5.05 -10.07
N GLU A 160 -14.45 -5.68 -11.18
CA GLU A 160 -14.99 -4.98 -12.35
C GLU A 160 -16.30 -4.24 -12.04
N LYS A 161 -17.18 -4.88 -11.25
CA LYS A 161 -18.45 -4.27 -10.82
C LYS A 161 -18.23 -3.01 -9.98
N ILE A 162 -17.16 -2.94 -9.20
CA ILE A 162 -16.77 -1.75 -8.44
C ILE A 162 -16.11 -0.70 -9.34
N LEU A 163 -15.26 -1.13 -10.29
CA LEU A 163 -14.51 -0.24 -11.15
C LEU A 163 -15.41 0.64 -12.05
N GLY A 164 -16.44 0.05 -12.66
CA GLY A 164 -17.33 0.76 -13.60
C GLY A 164 -17.95 2.04 -13.01
N PRO A 165 -18.70 1.95 -11.89
CA PRO A 165 -19.31 3.11 -11.25
C PRO A 165 -18.30 4.21 -10.87
N ILE A 166 -17.11 3.85 -10.35
CA ILE A 166 -16.08 4.83 -9.99
C ILE A 166 -15.67 5.65 -11.23
N GLN A 167 -15.45 4.98 -12.36
CA GLN A 167 -15.04 5.66 -13.60
C GLN A 167 -16.16 6.52 -14.19
N ASP A 168 -17.42 6.13 -14.02
CA ASP A 168 -18.55 6.91 -14.54
C ASP A 168 -18.82 8.16 -13.70
N ILE A 169 -18.66 8.08 -12.38
CA ILE A 169 -18.83 9.22 -11.46
C ILE A 169 -17.66 10.20 -11.59
N ALA A 170 -16.43 9.72 -11.81
CA ALA A 170 -15.23 10.56 -11.86
C ALA A 170 -15.03 11.35 -13.17
N LYS A 171 -15.86 11.12 -14.20
CA LYS A 171 -15.76 11.87 -15.47
C LYS A 171 -16.16 13.34 -15.26
N PRO A 172 -15.34 14.32 -15.66
CA PRO A 172 -15.75 15.73 -15.66
C PRO A 172 -16.94 15.91 -16.61
N ARG A 173 -18.00 16.57 -16.13
CA ARG A 173 -19.19 16.92 -16.92
C ARG A 173 -18.92 18.11 -17.83
#